data_AF-B2VVZ3-F1
#
_entry.id   AF-B2VVZ3-F1
#
_cell.length_a   1.000
_cell.length_b   1.000
_cell.length_c   1.000
_cell.angle_alpha   90.00
_cell.angle_beta   90.00
_cell.angle_gamma   90.00
#
_symmetry.space_group_name_H-M   'P 1'
#
loop_
_entity.id
_entity.type
_entity.pdbx_description
1 polymer ?
#
loop_
_entity_poly.entity_id
_entity_poly.type
_entity_poly.pdbx_seq_one_letter_code
_entity_poly.pdbx_strand_id
1 'polypeptide(L)'
;MANEVDSPAIGTLEDFRTTKIVPLPTACPGEICCICQETYDKSHQAVTVLVNNCYHRFGQECLERYLNSGSRQNNTCPQCKRAWYTRVTASTNTSSTANLPPVQAQPEPRPTTHETRSTVWQEEDLYHRMANGHLAQALEHLDMVEDIISNRRTTTRDILPVLKIVERRAKEIHDELQHGDDVSRHVARLHNDRAIRASMDIGVSLNGAFMSR
;
A
#
# COMPACT_ATOMS: atom_id res chain seq x y z
N MET A 1 2.30 -2.33 -24.28
CA MET A 1 3.40 -1.48 -23.78
C MET A 1 2.76 -0.35 -23.00
N ALA A 2 2.69 -0.47 -21.67
CA ALA A 2 2.15 0.60 -20.84
C ALA A 2 3.24 1.66 -20.71
N ASN A 3 2.97 2.89 -21.17
CA ASN A 3 3.86 4.02 -20.98
C ASN A 3 3.90 4.31 -19.47
N GLU A 4 5.05 4.09 -18.83
CA GLU A 4 5.31 4.65 -17.51
C GLU A 4 5.29 6.17 -17.65
N VAL A 5 4.20 6.78 -17.22
CA VAL A 5 4.10 8.24 -17.12
C VAL A 5 5.00 8.64 -15.97
N ASP A 6 6.19 9.14 -16.29
CA ASP A 6 7.13 9.71 -15.32
C ASP A 6 6.37 10.75 -14.47
N SER A 7 6.07 10.37 -13.23
CA SER A 7 5.44 11.29 -12.28
C SER A 7 6.43 12.40 -11.99
N PRO A 8 6.02 13.69 -12.10
CA PRO A 8 6.93 14.81 -11.91
C PRO A 8 7.63 14.69 -10.56
N ALA A 9 8.97 14.79 -10.57
CA ALA A 9 9.77 14.73 -9.37
C ALA A 9 9.32 15.84 -8.41
N ILE A 10 8.76 15.45 -7.26
CA ILE A 10 8.31 16.38 -6.21
C ILE A 10 9.54 17.12 -5.71
N GLY A 11 9.62 18.42 -6.03
CA GLY A 11 10.86 19.19 -5.96
C GLY A 11 11.19 19.75 -4.58
N THR A 12 10.20 19.92 -3.70
CA THR A 12 10.39 20.54 -2.38
C THR A 12 9.57 19.85 -1.28
N LEU A 13 10.01 20.00 -0.02
CA LEU A 13 9.28 19.51 1.14
C LEU A 13 7.92 20.19 1.31
N GLU A 14 7.80 21.47 0.97
CA GLU A 14 6.52 22.19 1.03
C GLU A 14 5.52 21.65 0.01
N ASP A 15 5.95 21.42 -1.22
CA ASP A 15 5.13 20.80 -2.27
C ASP A 15 4.70 19.39 -1.87
N PHE A 16 5.59 18.61 -1.26
CA PHE A 16 5.24 17.31 -0.70
C PHE A 16 4.13 17.41 0.37
N ARG A 17 4.23 18.37 1.30
CA ARG A 17 3.24 18.54 2.37
C ARG A 17 1.85 18.88 1.85
N THR A 18 1.77 19.78 0.88
CA THR A 18 0.49 20.28 0.36
C THR A 18 -0.17 19.33 -0.62
N THR A 19 0.60 18.59 -1.41
CA THR A 19 0.05 17.76 -2.50
C THR A 19 -0.03 16.28 -2.18
N LYS A 20 0.76 15.77 -1.24
CA LYS A 20 0.90 14.32 -1.02
C LYS A 20 0.46 13.83 0.34
N ILE A 21 0.24 14.71 1.31
CA ILE A 21 -0.28 14.35 2.63
C ILE A 21 -1.78 14.64 2.63
N VAL A 22 -2.59 13.57 2.66
CA VAL A 22 -4.04 13.69 2.68
C VAL A 22 -4.56 13.33 4.07
N PRO A 23 -5.28 14.23 4.76
CA PRO A 23 -5.97 13.88 5.99
C PRO A 23 -7.10 12.91 5.66
N LEU A 24 -7.11 11.76 6.33
CA LEU A 24 -8.21 10.81 6.22
C LEU A 24 -9.08 10.91 7.48
N PRO A 25 -10.38 11.24 7.31
CA PRO A 25 -11.25 11.58 8.44
C PRO A 25 -11.51 10.40 9.38
N THR A 26 -11.22 9.16 8.98
CA THR A 26 -11.46 7.96 9.79
C THR A 26 -10.39 6.90 9.56
N ALA A 27 -9.44 6.80 10.49
CA ALA A 27 -8.70 5.56 10.69
C ALA A 27 -9.66 4.46 11.17
N CYS A 28 -9.39 3.19 10.85
CA CYS A 28 -10.18 2.11 11.42
C CYS A 28 -9.98 2.09 12.95
N PRO A 29 -11.02 1.85 13.76
CA PRO A 29 -10.87 1.77 15.21
C PRO A 29 -9.79 0.75 15.60
N GLY A 30 -8.82 1.17 16.41
CA GLY A 30 -7.71 0.31 16.87
C GLY A 30 -6.49 0.29 15.95
N GLU A 31 -6.49 0.99 14.82
CA GLU A 31 -5.26 1.24 14.07
C GLU A 31 -4.27 2.08 14.89
N ILE A 32 -2.98 1.76 14.78
CA ILE A 32 -1.90 2.42 15.51
C ILE A 32 -0.93 3.11 14.56
N CYS A 33 -0.37 4.24 15.00
CA CYS A 33 0.66 4.97 14.28
C CYS A 33 1.99 4.21 14.30
N CYS A 34 2.58 3.96 13.13
CA CYS A 34 3.84 3.22 13.05
C CYS A 34 5.07 3.99 13.55
N ILE A 35 4.93 5.29 13.88
CA ILE A 35 6.02 6.14 14.39
C ILE A 35 6.05 6.12 15.92
N CYS A 36 4.92 6.43 16.58
CA CYS A 36 4.83 6.49 18.06
C CYS A 36 4.18 5.25 18.70
N GLN A 37 3.56 4.37 17.91
CA GLN A 37 2.81 3.19 18.37
C GLN A 37 1.54 3.52 19.20
N GLU A 38 1.00 4.73 19.07
CA GLU A 38 -0.25 5.16 19.70
C GLU A 38 -1.45 4.93 18.76
N THR A 39 -2.61 4.66 19.33
CA THR A 39 -3.88 4.50 18.59
C THR A 39 -4.33 5.84 18.01
N TYR A 40 -4.88 5.83 16.79
CA TYR A 40 -5.47 7.03 16.21
C TYR A 40 -6.74 7.45 16.95
N ASP A 41 -6.80 8.72 17.32
CA ASP A 41 -7.94 9.34 17.99
C ASP A 41 -8.09 10.83 17.63
N LYS A 42 -8.88 11.58 18.40
CA LYS A 42 -9.07 13.02 18.17
C LYS A 42 -7.81 13.85 18.38
N SER A 43 -6.89 13.38 19.23
CA SER A 43 -5.59 14.02 19.49
C SER A 43 -4.51 13.51 18.54
N HIS A 44 -4.68 12.31 18.00
CA HIS A 44 -3.74 11.63 17.13
C HIS A 44 -4.35 11.40 15.74
N GLN A 45 -4.55 12.48 14.98
CA GLN A 45 -5.20 12.42 13.68
C GLN A 45 -4.37 11.65 12.64
N ALA A 46 -5.00 10.70 11.94
CA ALA A 46 -4.36 9.93 10.88
C ALA A 46 -4.25 10.71 9.56
N VAL A 47 -3.08 10.67 8.94
CA VAL A 47 -2.81 11.16 7.59
C VAL A 47 -2.20 10.06 6.74
N THR A 48 -2.48 10.07 5.44
CA THR A 48 -1.87 9.13 4.48
C THR A 48 -0.99 9.89 3.50
N VAL A 49 0.20 9.33 3.25
CA VAL A 49 1.11 9.83 2.21
C VAL A 49 0.79 9.12 0.90
N LEU A 50 0.60 9.85 -0.20
CA LEU A 50 0.30 9.33 -1.54
C LEU A 50 1.46 9.55 -2.52
N VAL A 51 2.56 8.79 -2.36
CA VAL A 51 3.75 8.91 -3.23
C VAL A 51 4.28 7.55 -3.64
N ASN A 52 4.56 7.33 -4.93
CA ASN A 52 5.23 6.12 -5.43
C ASN A 52 4.59 4.82 -4.91
N ASN A 53 3.26 4.73 -4.94
CA ASN A 53 2.48 3.61 -4.39
C ASN A 53 2.78 3.32 -2.90
N CYS A 54 3.20 4.34 -2.15
CA CYS A 54 3.16 4.35 -0.71
C CYS A 54 1.77 4.84 -0.30
N TYR A 55 1.09 4.09 0.55
CA TYR A 55 -0.22 4.41 1.14
C TYR A 55 -0.20 4.23 2.66
N HIS A 56 0.97 4.44 3.27
CA HIS A 56 1.15 4.26 4.70
C HIS A 56 0.53 5.41 5.50
N ARG A 57 -0.04 5.05 6.64
CA ARG A 57 -0.70 5.96 7.57
C ARG A 57 0.23 6.36 8.71
N PHE A 58 0.13 7.61 9.13
CA PHE A 58 0.92 8.19 10.21
C PHE A 58 0.06 9.13 11.03
N GLY A 59 0.41 9.37 12.29
CA GLY A 59 -0.13 10.50 13.03
C GLY A 59 0.37 11.79 12.40
N GLN A 60 -0.52 12.77 12.22
CA GLN A 60 -0.18 14.04 11.56
C GLN A 60 1.04 14.71 12.21
N GLU A 61 0.98 14.91 13.53
CA GLU A 61 2.08 15.52 14.28
C GLU A 61 3.36 14.67 14.23
N CYS A 62 3.23 13.34 14.28
CA CYS A 62 4.38 12.44 14.19
C CYS A 62 5.07 12.54 12.84
N LEU A 63 4.29 12.58 11.75
CA LEU A 63 4.81 12.75 10.41
C LEU A 63 5.50 14.11 10.26
N GLU A 64 4.89 15.19 10.77
CA GLU A 64 5.49 16.53 10.74
C GLU A 64 6.82 16.58 11.50
N ARG A 65 6.87 16.03 12.72
CA ARG A 65 8.11 15.94 13.50
C ARG A 65 9.16 15.09 12.78
N TYR A 66 8.75 13.99 12.15
CA TYR A 66 9.64 13.14 11.37
C TYR A 66 10.25 13.90 10.19
N LEU A 67 9.43 14.57 9.37
CA LEU A 67 9.86 15.40 8.24
C LEU A 67 10.79 16.54 8.69
N ASN A 68 10.61 17.08 9.90
CA ASN A 68 11.43 18.16 10.46
C ASN A 68 12.67 17.68 11.26
N SER A 69 12.87 16.38 11.46
CA SER A 69 13.87 15.83 12.40
C SER A 69 15.35 16.06 12.05
N GLY A 70 15.66 16.67 10.91
CA GLY A 70 17.03 16.80 10.39
C GLY A 70 17.69 15.45 10.02
N SER A 71 17.02 14.32 10.26
CA SER A 71 17.52 13.00 9.94
C SER A 71 17.78 12.85 8.44
N ARG A 72 18.84 12.11 8.08
CA ARG A 72 19.13 11.70 6.69
C ARG A 72 18.03 10.84 6.07
N GLN A 73 17.11 10.33 6.89
CA GLN A 73 15.98 9.53 6.44
C GLN A 73 14.64 10.30 6.47
N ASN A 74 14.60 11.57 6.87
CA ASN A 74 13.36 12.35 6.96
C ASN A 74 12.62 12.58 5.63
N ASN A 75 13.18 12.13 4.49
CA ASN A 75 12.54 12.13 3.18
C ASN A 75 12.16 10.73 2.69
N THR A 76 12.09 9.75 3.59
CA THR A 76 11.73 8.36 3.29
C THR A 76 10.59 7.88 4.16
N CYS A 77 9.80 6.93 3.67
CA CYS A 77 8.73 6.33 4.44
C CYS A 77 9.27 5.52 5.64
N PRO A 78 8.83 5.78 6.89
CA PRO A 78 9.23 4.99 8.04
C PRO A 78 8.94 3.48 7.91
N GLN A 79 7.87 3.11 7.20
CA GLN A 79 7.40 1.73 7.07
C GLN A 79 8.02 0.98 5.89
N CYS A 80 7.96 1.54 4.67
CA CYS A 80 8.49 0.87 3.47
C CYS A 80 9.84 1.40 2.97
N LYS A 81 10.42 2.41 3.63
CA LYS A 81 11.72 3.04 3.29
C LYS A 81 11.83 3.66 1.89
N ARG A 82 10.72 3.72 1.12
CA ARG A 82 10.68 4.41 -0.18
C ARG A 82 10.90 5.91 0.01
N ALA A 83 11.66 6.52 -0.88
CA ALA A 83 11.86 7.97 -0.89
C ALA A 83 10.55 8.68 -1.31
N TRP A 84 10.22 9.74 -0.58
CA TRP A 84 9.05 10.58 -0.82
C TRP A 84 9.36 11.78 -1.72
N TYR A 85 10.54 12.36 -1.56
CA TYR A 85 11.00 13.47 -2.38
C TYR A 85 12.53 13.46 -2.46
N THR A 86 13.04 14.00 -3.56
CA THR A 86 14.48 14.15 -3.76
C THR A 86 14.96 15.33 -2.92
N ARG A 87 16.03 15.13 -2.15
CA ARG A 87 16.70 16.28 -1.53
C ARG A 87 17.41 17.04 -2.62
N VAL A 88 17.06 18.31 -2.79
CA VAL A 88 17.98 19.25 -3.42
C VAL A 88 19.12 19.43 -2.43
N THR A 89 20.10 18.53 -2.46
CA THR A 89 21.40 18.85 -1.91
C THR A 89 21.83 20.06 -2.71
N ALA A 90 22.06 21.20 -2.03
CA ALA A 90 22.74 22.31 -2.66
C ALA A 90 24.08 21.74 -3.15
N SER A 91 24.11 21.32 -4.42
CA SER A 91 25.28 20.80 -5.09
C SER A 91 26.16 22.02 -5.28
N THR A 92 26.82 22.42 -4.19
CA THR A 92 27.99 23.26 -4.26
C THR A 92 28.94 22.47 -5.14
N ASN A 93 29.20 23.00 -6.33
CA ASN A 93 30.18 22.51 -7.30
C ASN A 93 31.59 22.60 -6.69
N THR A 94 31.85 21.86 -5.61
CA THR A 94 33.16 21.72 -5.02
C THR A 94 33.78 20.53 -5.71
N SER A 95 34.40 20.81 -6.86
CA SER A 95 35.40 19.96 -7.51
C SER A 95 36.56 19.74 -6.54
N SER A 96 36.35 18.92 -5.51
CA SER A 96 37.40 18.45 -4.62
C SER A 96 37.99 17.19 -5.23
N THR A 97 38.94 17.43 -6.12
CA THR A 97 39.99 16.50 -6.52
C THR A 97 40.80 16.14 -5.27
N ALA A 98 40.36 15.13 -4.51
CA ALA A 98 41.12 14.61 -3.39
C ALA A 98 41.29 13.10 -3.52
N ASN A 99 42.50 12.74 -3.94
CA ASN A 99 43.07 11.40 -4.00
C ASN A 99 42.70 10.55 -2.77
N LEU A 100 42.09 9.39 -2.98
CA LEU A 100 42.01 8.32 -1.99
C LEU A 100 43.06 7.23 -2.32
N PRO A 101 43.78 6.72 -1.31
CA PRO A 101 44.69 5.59 -1.47
C PRO A 101 43.91 4.27 -1.63
N PRO A 102 44.54 3.23 -2.21
CA PRO A 102 43.87 2.00 -2.57
C PRO A 102 43.96 0.95 -1.44
N VAL A 103 42.94 0.09 -1.40
CA VAL A 103 42.96 -1.30 -0.86
C VAL A 103 42.83 -1.45 0.67
N GLN A 104 41.79 -2.16 1.15
CA GLN A 104 41.92 -3.51 1.71
C GLN A 104 40.59 -4.19 2.11
N ALA A 105 40.48 -5.44 1.64
CA ALA A 105 39.75 -6.61 2.13
C ALA A 105 38.20 -6.59 2.18
N GLN A 106 37.60 -7.20 1.15
CA GLN A 106 36.24 -7.73 1.13
C GLN A 106 36.08 -8.96 2.06
N PRO A 107 35.05 -9.01 2.91
CA PRO A 107 34.53 -10.24 3.49
C PRO A 107 33.58 -10.95 2.52
N GLU A 108 33.72 -12.27 2.39
CA GLU A 108 32.87 -13.12 1.54
C GLU A 108 31.38 -13.11 1.94
N PRO A 109 30.46 -13.14 0.96
CA PRO A 109 29.03 -13.20 1.21
C PRO A 109 28.60 -14.62 1.63
N ARG A 110 28.01 -14.73 2.83
CA ARG A 110 27.27 -15.95 3.23
C ARG A 110 25.98 -16.08 2.41
N PRO A 111 25.63 -17.29 1.94
CA PRO A 111 24.37 -17.53 1.24
C PRO A 111 23.21 -17.47 2.23
N THR A 112 22.43 -16.39 2.15
CA THR A 112 21.23 -16.20 2.96
C THR A 112 20.03 -16.84 2.27
N THR A 113 19.51 -17.91 2.86
CA THR A 113 18.25 -18.57 2.48
C THR A 113 17.07 -17.63 2.72
N HIS A 114 16.66 -16.86 1.70
CA HIS A 114 15.52 -15.92 1.77
C HIS A 114 14.51 -16.07 0.62
N GLU A 115 14.45 -17.22 -0.04
CA GLU A 115 13.75 -17.35 -1.33
C GLU A 115 12.32 -17.92 -1.27
N THR A 116 11.66 -17.95 -0.10
CA THR A 116 10.29 -18.50 0.00
C THR A 116 9.23 -17.49 0.45
N ARG A 117 9.58 -16.21 0.66
CA ARG A 117 8.63 -15.18 1.14
C ARG A 117 8.24 -14.14 0.07
N SER A 118 8.33 -14.48 -1.22
CA SER A 118 8.10 -13.53 -2.31
C SER A 118 6.74 -13.68 -3.01
N THR A 119 6.10 -14.86 -2.93
CA THR A 119 4.84 -15.12 -3.66
C THR A 119 3.58 -14.59 -2.98
N VAL A 120 3.54 -14.51 -1.64
CA VAL A 120 2.35 -14.05 -0.90
C VAL A 120 2.05 -12.56 -1.12
N TRP A 121 3.08 -11.73 -1.30
CA TRP A 121 2.91 -10.28 -1.49
C TRP A 121 2.42 -9.88 -2.88
N GLN A 122 2.59 -10.73 -3.89
CA GLN A 122 2.17 -10.42 -5.26
C GLN A 122 0.65 -10.54 -5.45
N GLU A 123 0.00 -11.41 -4.68
CA GLU A 123 -1.44 -11.65 -4.77
C GLU A 123 -2.25 -10.52 -4.10
N GLU A 124 -1.77 -10.01 -2.95
CA GLU A 124 -2.34 -8.85 -2.27
C GLU A 124 -2.25 -7.57 -3.11
N ASP A 125 -1.11 -7.37 -3.81
CA ASP A 125 -0.90 -6.22 -4.69
C ASP A 125 -1.88 -6.25 -5.88
N LEU A 126 -2.18 -7.45 -6.40
CA LEU A 126 -3.12 -7.61 -7.51
C LEU A 126 -4.57 -7.29 -7.08
N TYR A 127 -4.96 -7.73 -5.87
CA TYR A 127 -6.27 -7.42 -5.29
C TYR A 127 -6.42 -5.90 -5.04
N HIS A 128 -5.41 -5.25 -4.48
CA HIS A 128 -5.41 -3.81 -4.28
C HIS A 128 -5.45 -3.03 -5.61
N ARG A 129 -4.75 -3.48 -6.65
CA ARG A 129 -4.82 -2.84 -7.97
C ARG A 129 -6.20 -2.94 -8.60
N MET A 130 -6.90 -4.07 -8.46
CA MET A 130 -8.28 -4.20 -8.94
C MET A 130 -9.22 -3.29 -8.16
N ALA A 131 -9.18 -3.33 -6.83
CA ALA A 131 -10.04 -2.49 -5.98
C ALA A 131 -9.85 -0.99 -6.25
N ASN A 132 -8.60 -0.54 -6.41
CA ASN A 132 -8.29 0.86 -6.72
C ASN A 132 -8.74 1.25 -8.14
N GLY A 133 -8.68 0.35 -9.11
CA GLY A 133 -9.20 0.59 -10.47
C GLY A 133 -10.73 0.77 -10.48
N HIS A 134 -11.45 -0.07 -9.73
CA HIS A 134 -12.91 0.07 -9.60
C HIS A 134 -13.30 1.37 -8.88
N LEU A 135 -12.55 1.76 -7.85
CA LEU A 135 -12.80 3.01 -7.14
C LEU A 135 -12.58 4.24 -8.03
N ALA A 136 -11.50 4.26 -8.82
CA ALA A 136 -11.24 5.35 -9.77
C ALA A 136 -12.38 5.49 -10.81
N GLN A 137 -12.86 4.38 -11.37
CA GLN A 137 -13.98 4.39 -12.31
C GLN A 137 -15.28 4.86 -11.66
N ALA A 138 -15.54 4.50 -10.40
CA ALA A 138 -16.70 4.99 -9.66
C ALA A 138 -16.64 6.51 -9.43
N LEU A 139 -15.45 7.05 -9.14
CA LEU A 139 -15.24 8.49 -8.98
C LEU A 139 -15.47 9.24 -10.30
N GLU A 140 -14.98 8.75 -11.45
CA GLU A 140 -15.26 9.37 -12.76
C GLU A 140 -16.78 9.42 -13.07
N HIS A 141 -17.52 8.38 -12.69
CA HIS A 141 -18.97 8.37 -12.87
C HIS A 141 -19.69 9.35 -11.94
N LEU A 142 -19.16 9.60 -10.74
CA LEU A 142 -19.70 10.61 -9.83
C LEU A 142 -19.41 12.03 -10.33
N ASP A 143 -18.22 12.30 -10.85
CA ASP A 143 -17.89 13.59 -11.49
C ASP A 143 -18.81 13.86 -12.68
N MET A 144 -19.10 12.85 -13.51
CA MET A 144 -20.06 12.97 -14.61
C MET A 144 -21.48 13.33 -14.11
N VAL A 145 -21.90 12.77 -12.97
CA VAL A 145 -23.18 13.12 -12.34
C VAL A 145 -23.16 14.56 -11.82
N GLU A 146 -22.06 15.01 -11.22
CA GLU A 146 -21.89 16.39 -10.73
C GLU A 146 -21.92 17.41 -11.88
N ASP A 147 -21.33 17.09 -13.03
CA ASP A 147 -21.35 17.93 -14.23
C ASP A 147 -22.77 18.05 -14.80
N ILE A 148 -23.52 16.96 -14.81
CA ILE A 148 -24.94 16.94 -15.21
C ILE A 148 -25.75 17.82 -14.26
N ILE A 149 -25.56 17.68 -12.94
CA ILE A 149 -26.29 18.47 -11.93
C ILE A 149 -25.93 19.96 -12.00
N SER A 150 -24.66 20.28 -12.24
CA SER A 150 -24.15 21.66 -12.29
C SER A 150 -24.64 22.42 -13.53
N ASN A 151 -24.99 21.70 -14.60
CA ASN A 151 -25.61 22.29 -15.78
C ASN A 151 -27.10 22.59 -15.50
N ARG A 152 -27.38 23.82 -15.02
CA ARG A 152 -28.67 24.37 -14.50
C ARG A 152 -29.95 24.22 -15.37
N ARG A 153 -29.94 23.38 -16.42
CA ARG A 153 -31.11 23.04 -17.25
C ARG A 153 -31.52 21.57 -17.15
N THR A 154 -30.77 20.72 -16.44
CA THR A 154 -31.12 19.30 -16.32
C THR A 154 -32.33 19.12 -15.42
N THR A 155 -33.38 18.52 -15.95
CA THR A 155 -34.56 18.19 -15.17
C THR A 155 -34.31 16.89 -14.40
N THR A 156 -35.02 16.66 -13.28
CA THR A 156 -34.96 15.40 -12.51
C THR A 156 -35.16 14.15 -13.39
N ARG A 157 -35.84 14.30 -14.52
CA ARG A 157 -36.07 13.26 -15.53
C ARG A 157 -34.78 12.81 -16.23
N ASP A 158 -33.79 13.70 -16.37
CA ASP A 158 -32.53 13.46 -17.06
C ASP A 158 -31.48 12.79 -16.14
N ILE A 159 -31.62 12.98 -14.82
CA ILE A 159 -30.69 12.45 -13.81
C ILE A 159 -31.01 10.99 -13.44
N LEU A 160 -32.29 10.61 -13.45
CA LEU A 160 -32.78 9.27 -13.07
C LEU A 160 -32.13 8.11 -13.84
N PRO A 161 -31.94 8.17 -15.17
CA PRO A 161 -31.26 7.12 -15.92
C PRO A 161 -29.80 6.93 -15.46
N VAL A 162 -29.08 8.01 -15.20
CA VAL A 162 -27.67 7.97 -14.78
C VAL A 162 -27.54 7.36 -13.39
N LEU A 163 -28.39 7.76 -12.44
CA LEU A 163 -28.41 7.16 -11.10
C LEU A 163 -28.72 5.66 -11.14
N LYS A 164 -29.61 5.21 -12.03
CA LYS A 164 -29.87 3.77 -12.20
C LYS A 164 -28.69 3.01 -12.78
N ILE A 165 -27.88 3.64 -13.64
CA ILE A 165 -26.64 3.03 -14.16
C ILE A 165 -25.62 2.90 -13.02
N VAL A 166 -25.44 3.95 -12.22
CA VAL A 166 -24.56 3.93 -11.05
C VAL A 166 -25.00 2.87 -10.04
N GLU A 167 -26.30 2.81 -9.71
CA GLU A 167 -26.85 1.81 -8.78
C GLU A 167 -26.63 0.38 -9.28
N ARG A 168 -26.89 0.12 -10.58
CA ARG A 168 -26.64 -1.19 -11.18
C ARG A 168 -25.17 -1.57 -11.07
N ARG A 169 -24.27 -0.65 -11.41
CA ARG A 169 -22.83 -0.93 -11.37
C ARG A 169 -22.32 -1.14 -9.94
N ALA A 170 -22.83 -0.40 -8.97
CA ALA A 170 -22.51 -0.60 -7.56
C ALA A 170 -22.94 -2.00 -7.07
N LYS A 171 -24.10 -2.49 -7.52
CA LYS A 171 -24.55 -3.86 -7.22
C LYS A 171 -23.65 -4.92 -7.85
N GLU A 172 -23.24 -4.75 -9.11
CA GLU A 172 -22.29 -5.67 -9.77
C GLU A 172 -20.97 -5.76 -9.02
N ILE A 173 -20.39 -4.61 -8.61
CA ILE A 173 -19.15 -4.57 -7.82
C ILE A 173 -19.34 -5.27 -6.46
N HIS A 174 -20.47 -5.03 -5.79
CA HIS A 174 -20.77 -5.70 -4.52
C HIS A 174 -20.85 -7.22 -4.69
N ASP A 175 -21.53 -7.70 -5.73
CA ASP A 175 -21.66 -9.13 -6.00
C ASP A 175 -20.29 -9.75 -6.38
N GLU A 176 -19.46 -9.05 -7.15
CA GLU A 176 -18.08 -9.49 -7.47
C GLU A 176 -17.21 -9.62 -6.20
N LEU A 177 -17.27 -8.63 -5.30
CA LEU A 177 -16.55 -8.67 -4.03
C LEU A 177 -17.04 -9.83 -3.14
N GLN A 178 -18.34 -10.06 -3.07
CA GLN A 178 -18.92 -11.14 -2.28
C GLN A 178 -18.51 -12.53 -2.83
N HIS A 179 -18.44 -12.68 -4.16
CA HIS A 179 -17.91 -13.90 -4.79
C HIS A 179 -16.41 -14.08 -4.50
N GLY A 180 -15.63 -13.00 -4.51
CA GLY A 180 -14.21 -13.02 -4.15
C GLY A 180 -13.97 -13.55 -2.72
N ASP A 181 -14.76 -13.08 -1.76
CA ASP A 181 -14.71 -13.53 -0.37
C ASP A 181 -15.07 -15.02 -0.22
N ASP A 182 -16.06 -15.49 -0.97
CA ASP A 182 -16.46 -16.90 -0.95
C ASP A 182 -15.39 -17.81 -1.56
N VAL A 183 -14.74 -17.38 -2.65
CA VAL A 183 -13.58 -18.10 -3.24
C VAL A 183 -12.41 -18.11 -2.26
N SER A 184 -12.09 -16.97 -1.64
CA SER A 184 -11.00 -16.87 -0.66
C SER A 184 -11.26 -17.78 0.55
N ARG A 185 -12.49 -17.81 1.07
CA ARG A 185 -12.92 -18.77 2.11
C ARG A 185 -12.84 -20.22 1.65
N HIS A 186 -13.13 -20.53 0.39
CA HIS A 186 -13.03 -21.88 -0.16
C HIS A 186 -11.57 -22.34 -0.26
N VAL A 187 -10.68 -21.50 -0.78
CA VAL A 187 -9.24 -21.78 -0.86
C VAL A 187 -8.64 -21.98 0.54
N ALA A 188 -9.00 -21.14 1.51
CA ALA A 188 -8.57 -21.31 2.90
C ALA A 188 -9.00 -22.67 3.49
N ARG A 189 -10.21 -23.16 3.18
CA ARG A 189 -10.66 -24.50 3.60
C ARG A 189 -9.82 -25.60 2.95
N LEU A 190 -9.56 -25.52 1.65
CA LEU A 190 -8.74 -26.51 0.94
C LEU A 190 -7.31 -26.59 1.49
N HIS A 191 -6.71 -25.45 1.86
CA HIS A 191 -5.40 -25.42 2.51
C HIS A 191 -5.43 -26.07 3.89
N ASN A 192 -6.46 -25.81 4.70
CA ASN A 192 -6.62 -26.42 6.02
C ASN A 192 -6.78 -27.95 5.91
N ASP A 193 -7.63 -28.42 4.98
CA ASP A 193 -7.83 -29.85 4.74
C ASP A 193 -6.55 -30.55 4.29
N ARG A 194 -5.72 -29.89 3.47
CA ARG A 194 -4.42 -30.41 3.04
C ARG A 194 -3.44 -30.51 4.20
N ALA A 195 -3.42 -29.52 5.10
CA ALA A 195 -2.58 -29.54 6.29
C ALA A 195 -3.00 -30.66 7.27
N ILE A 196 -4.30 -30.89 7.45
CA ILE A 196 -4.84 -31.99 8.26
C ILE A 196 -4.41 -33.34 7.70
N ARG A 197 -4.52 -33.57 6.38
CA ARG A 197 -4.07 -34.82 5.75
C ARG A 197 -2.57 -35.04 5.88
N ALA A 198 -1.76 -34.02 5.62
CA ALA A 198 -0.31 -34.09 5.78
C ALA A 198 0.10 -34.44 7.23
N SER A 199 -0.68 -33.99 8.22
CA SER A 199 -0.42 -34.30 9.64
C SER A 199 -0.77 -35.74 10.00
N MET A 200 -1.76 -36.34 9.35
CA MET A 200 -2.13 -37.75 9.54
C MET A 200 -1.07 -38.70 8.95
N ASP A 201 -0.48 -38.38 7.79
CA ASP A 201 0.55 -39.23 7.17
C ASP A 201 1.86 -39.30 7.98
N ILE A 202 2.19 -38.23 8.71
CA ILE A 202 3.38 -38.20 9.59
C ILE A 202 3.19 -39.10 10.82
N GLY A 203 1.95 -39.24 11.32
CA GLY A 203 1.64 -40.06 12.50
C GLY A 203 1.71 -41.56 12.26
N VAL A 204 1.52 -42.03 11.02
CA VAL A 204 1.53 -43.46 10.68
C VAL A 204 2.96 -44.02 10.56
N SER A 205 3.95 -43.17 10.29
CA SER A 205 5.35 -43.60 10.09
C SER A 205 6.13 -43.85 11.39
N LEU A 206 5.66 -43.35 12.54
CA LEU A 206 6.37 -43.45 13.83
C LEU A 206 6.05 -44.72 14.64
N ASN A 207 5.02 -45.49 14.27
CA ASN A 207 4.63 -46.71 15.01
C ASN A 207 5.29 -48.00 14.50
N GLY A 208 6.11 -47.94 13.44
CA GLY A 208 6.76 -49.11 12.84
C GLY A 208 8.12 -49.51 13.44
N ALA A 209 8.71 -48.69 14.32
CA ALA A 209 10.10 -48.87 14.75
C ALA A 209 10.29 -49.55 16.13
N PHE A 210 9.23 -50.04 16.78
CA PHE A 210 9.30 -50.50 18.19
C PHE A 210 9.14 -52.01 18.42
N MET A 211 9.32 -52.86 17.40
CA MET A 211 9.29 -54.32 17.56
C MET A 211 10.49 -54.98 16.86
N SER A 212 11.68 -54.87 17.44
CA SER A 212 12.82 -55.77 17.18
C SER A 212 13.91 -55.57 18.23
N ARG A 213 13.72 -56.11 19.44
CA ARG A 213 14.79 -56.51 20.37
C ARG A 213 14.31 -57.65 21.24
#